data_AF-A0A359IAS0-F1
#
_entry.id   AF-A0A359IAS0-F1
#
_cell.length_a   1.000
_cell.length_b   1.000
_cell.length_c   1.000
_cell.angle_alpha   90.00
_cell.angle_beta   90.00
_cell.angle_gamma   90.00
#
_symmetry.space_group_name_H-M   'P 1'
#
loop_
_entity.id
_entity.type
_entity.pdbx_description
1 polymer ?
#
loop_
_entity_poly.entity_id
_entity_poly.type
_entity_poly.pdbx_seq_one_letter_code
_entity_poly.pdbx_strand_id
1 'polypeptide(L)'
;QGGRATACVIAAGILAVGANSGSLYNSYEYSKETVRGRATDLTPPPGTETGGMSRSAITAWSYGIDETMSLLIPNVKGGATIKPVAGESSLLSLADTGKADELSLAPEELQFLSQFPQYFGNQPMTNGPVYVGAFVLLLAILALFTVNTPMKWALFAVSILAILLSWGHNFEAFTDFFIDNFPGYNKFRAVASILVIVEFTIPLLAIMAVRKMLETENYLQRFGMVFYTVFGLGAIVCFLGWVAPSMFGEPYSASEIQQLQQAGAFSNPQYYNILNAIRETRLSLVSTDSLRSLAFILLGALVIFLYLRGAVKNRAVFVCMLTAVMLIDLFPVGKRYVNSENFTRPALEDVTFNKTAADEAILKDTSNYRVYDVQGLYSARSSYFHKTIGGYHAAKLTRYNDLLDRQISKGNMGVINMLNTKYFLSGEQYERNPGALGNAWFVDTISYVADADSEMAALDSLDTATAAVADAKFREILGNAIPKAQGDTIYETSYAPNALTYSVNSAKGGIAVFSEIYFPWGWTATVDGKETQIGRVNYTLRALRVPAGRHEIRFSFDPKSVRVTNNISIASVSVIYILCAISLLLLALPAIRKRKG
;
A
#
# COMPACT_ATOMS: atom_id res chain seq x y z
N GLN A 1 19.16 -28.00 23.37
CA GLN A 1 18.36 -27.99 22.11
C GLN A 1 17.80 -26.58 21.81
N GLY A 2 17.29 -25.83 22.79
CA GLY A 2 16.79 -24.45 22.60
C GLY A 2 17.78 -23.49 21.94
N GLY A 3 19.03 -23.41 22.42
CA GLY A 3 20.03 -22.48 21.84
C GLY A 3 20.34 -22.71 20.36
N ARG A 4 20.34 -23.96 19.89
CA ARG A 4 20.53 -24.29 18.46
C ARG A 4 19.32 -23.83 17.63
N ALA A 5 18.11 -24.04 18.13
CA ALA A 5 16.89 -23.60 17.45
C ALA A 5 16.82 -22.07 17.38
N THR A 6 17.11 -21.36 18.47
CA THR A 6 17.18 -19.90 18.50
C THR A 6 18.23 -19.37 17.52
N ALA A 7 19.43 -19.96 17.48
CA ALA A 7 20.47 -19.58 16.53
C ALA A 7 20.03 -19.79 15.06
N CYS A 8 19.33 -20.90 14.76
CA CYS A 8 18.79 -21.14 13.42
C CYS A 8 17.74 -20.11 13.01
N VAL A 9 16.85 -19.73 13.94
CA VAL A 9 15.82 -18.70 13.69
C VAL A 9 16.47 -17.34 13.47
N ILE A 10 17.45 -16.96 14.28
CA ILE A 10 18.20 -15.71 14.11
C ILE A 10 18.92 -15.70 12.76
N ALA A 11 19.62 -16.79 12.40
CA ALA A 11 20.30 -16.91 11.12
C ALA A 11 19.32 -16.83 9.94
N ALA A 12 18.17 -17.51 10.02
CA ALA A 12 17.12 -17.42 9.02
C ALA A 12 16.56 -16.01 8.90
N GLY A 13 16.33 -15.32 10.03
CA GLY A 13 15.91 -13.92 10.08
C GLY A 13 16.93 -12.98 9.43
N ILE A 14 18.22 -13.15 9.73
CA ILE A 14 19.30 -12.36 9.11
C ILE A 14 19.34 -12.60 7.60
N LEU A 15 19.25 -13.85 7.14
CA LEU A 15 19.21 -14.17 5.71
C LEU A 15 17.97 -13.61 5.03
N ALA A 16 16.81 -13.63 5.69
CA ALA A 16 15.57 -13.05 5.16
C ALA A 16 15.68 -11.52 5.04
N VAL A 17 16.20 -10.83 6.05
CA VAL A 17 16.46 -9.38 6.00
C VAL A 17 17.52 -9.07 4.94
N GLY A 18 18.59 -9.85 4.88
CA GLY A 18 19.66 -9.71 3.89
C GLY A 18 19.14 -9.86 2.46
N ALA A 19 18.34 -10.90 2.20
CA ALA A 19 17.71 -11.14 0.90
C ALA A 19 16.80 -9.98 0.46
N ASN A 20 16.16 -9.28 1.41
CA ASN A 20 15.30 -8.12 1.15
C ASN A 20 16.00 -6.76 1.35
N SER A 21 17.31 -6.74 1.62
CA SER A 21 18.03 -5.52 2.03
C SER A 21 17.99 -4.41 0.98
N GLY A 22 18.04 -4.76 -0.31
CA GLY A 22 17.88 -3.82 -1.43
C GLY A 22 16.59 -3.02 -1.36
N SER A 23 15.45 -3.70 -1.14
CA SER A 23 14.17 -3.01 -0.98
C SER A 23 14.12 -2.28 0.36
N LEU A 24 14.43 -2.95 1.46
CA LEU A 24 14.24 -2.40 2.81
C LEU A 24 15.08 -1.14 3.05
N TYR A 25 16.38 -1.18 2.73
CA TYR A 25 17.28 -0.07 2.99
C TYR A 25 17.01 1.11 2.06
N ASN A 26 16.86 0.88 0.75
CA ASN A 26 16.64 1.98 -0.18
C ASN A 26 15.25 2.60 0.00
N SER A 27 14.22 1.82 0.32
CA SER A 27 12.92 2.37 0.70
C SER A 27 13.01 3.17 2.00
N TYR A 28 13.76 2.69 3.00
CA TYR A 28 13.98 3.44 4.24
C TYR A 28 14.69 4.77 3.99
N GLU A 29 15.84 4.77 3.33
CA GLU A 29 16.61 5.98 3.02
C GLU A 29 15.81 6.96 2.14
N TYR A 30 15.18 6.46 1.06
CA TYR A 30 14.35 7.29 0.20
C TYR A 30 13.13 7.85 0.94
N SER A 31 12.49 7.06 1.81
CA SER A 31 11.29 7.51 2.51
C SER A 31 11.53 8.79 3.30
N LYS A 32 12.74 9.00 3.86
CA LYS A 32 13.12 10.20 4.61
C LYS A 32 12.89 11.47 3.81
N GLU A 33 13.16 11.45 2.50
CA GLU A 33 13.05 12.61 1.60
C GLU A 33 11.64 12.81 1.00
N THR A 34 10.67 11.96 1.39
CA THR A 34 9.32 11.96 0.81
C THR A 34 8.25 12.36 1.82
N VAL A 35 7.05 12.64 1.31
CA VAL A 35 5.85 12.87 2.12
C VAL A 35 5.53 11.73 3.10
N ARG A 36 6.10 10.52 2.91
CA ARG A 36 6.01 9.40 3.87
C ARG A 36 6.98 9.54 5.04
N GLY A 37 8.14 10.15 4.82
CA GLY A 37 9.15 10.47 5.82
C GLY A 37 8.80 11.66 6.68
N ARG A 38 8.00 12.60 6.14
CA ARG A 38 7.64 13.90 6.73
C ARG A 38 8.80 14.90 6.86
N ALA A 39 9.93 14.70 6.19
CA ALA A 39 10.99 15.73 6.14
C ALA A 39 10.58 16.86 5.18
N THR A 40 9.68 17.73 5.61
CA THR A 40 9.63 19.09 5.05
C THR A 40 10.68 19.91 5.79
N ASP A 41 11.37 20.79 5.05
CA ASP A 41 12.24 21.78 5.68
C ASP A 41 11.45 23.03 6.09
N LEU A 42 10.18 23.15 5.70
CA LEU A 42 9.33 24.27 6.09
C LEU A 42 8.85 24.10 7.53
N THR A 43 8.68 25.21 8.23
CA THR A 43 8.09 25.20 9.57
C THR A 43 6.64 24.73 9.48
N PRO A 44 6.28 23.59 10.10
CA PRO A 44 4.92 23.10 10.06
C PRO A 44 3.98 24.03 10.85
N PRO A 45 2.70 24.18 10.45
CA PRO A 45 1.72 24.92 11.23
C PRO A 45 1.57 24.36 12.66
N PRO A 46 1.25 25.20 13.66
CA PRO A 46 1.01 24.75 15.03
C PRO A 46 -0.02 23.61 15.07
N GLY A 47 0.29 22.51 15.77
CA GLY A 47 -0.57 21.33 15.88
C GLY A 47 -0.40 20.26 14.78
N THR A 48 0.52 20.46 13.83
CA THR A 48 0.84 19.44 12.82
C THR A 48 1.79 18.39 13.41
N GLU A 49 1.39 17.12 13.40
CA GLU A 49 2.24 16.01 13.84
C GLU A 49 3.52 15.90 12.97
N THR A 50 4.70 15.90 13.62
CA THR A 50 5.99 15.75 12.96
C THR A 50 6.43 14.27 12.95
N GLY A 51 6.84 13.75 11.78
CA GLY A 51 7.32 12.36 11.60
C GLY A 51 6.22 11.31 11.35
N GLY A 52 6.28 10.56 10.23
CA GLY A 52 5.30 9.47 9.93
C GLY A 52 4.12 9.88 9.03
N MET A 53 3.13 9.02 8.82
CA MET A 53 1.82 9.43 8.30
C MET A 53 0.96 9.94 9.47
N SER A 54 -0.14 10.68 9.24
CA SER A 54 -0.99 11.11 10.37
C SER A 54 -1.65 9.91 11.02
N ARG A 55 -1.89 9.97 12.34
CA ARG A 55 -2.61 8.90 13.05
C ARG A 55 -3.92 8.53 12.33
N SER A 56 -4.70 9.54 11.94
CA SER A 56 -5.93 9.39 11.17
C SER A 56 -5.74 8.71 9.80
N ALA A 57 -4.60 8.93 9.13
CA ALA A 57 -4.31 8.29 7.85
C ALA A 57 -3.86 6.83 8.03
N ILE A 58 -3.13 6.53 9.11
CA ILE A 58 -2.71 5.16 9.46
C ILE A 58 -3.94 4.30 9.82
N THR A 59 -4.85 4.87 10.62
CA THR A 59 -6.05 4.20 11.13
C THR A 59 -7.28 4.37 10.24
N ALA A 60 -7.13 4.95 9.04
CA ALA A 60 -8.23 5.12 8.09
C ALA A 60 -8.89 3.79 7.70
N TRP A 61 -8.10 2.73 7.52
CA TRP A 61 -8.58 1.36 7.33
C TRP A 61 -8.35 0.54 8.58
N SER A 62 -9.24 0.75 9.56
CA SER A 62 -9.26 -0.01 10.80
C SER A 62 -10.38 -1.04 10.79
N TYR A 63 -10.03 -2.27 11.13
CA TYR A 63 -10.95 -3.38 11.19
C TYR A 63 -11.90 -3.25 12.40
N GLY A 64 -13.18 -3.52 12.22
CA GLY A 64 -14.14 -3.50 13.34
C GLY A 64 -13.81 -4.58 14.38
N ILE A 65 -14.07 -4.32 15.67
CA ILE A 65 -13.89 -5.33 16.72
C ILE A 65 -14.80 -6.53 16.46
N ASP A 66 -16.06 -6.24 16.16
CA ASP A 66 -17.09 -7.22 15.77
C ASP A 66 -16.84 -7.83 14.39
N GLU A 67 -16.19 -7.10 13.48
CA GLU A 67 -15.75 -7.59 12.17
C GLU A 67 -14.78 -8.79 12.29
N THR A 68 -14.09 -8.95 13.43
CA THR A 68 -13.27 -10.14 13.76
C THR A 68 -14.05 -11.45 13.64
N MET A 69 -15.37 -11.42 13.80
CA MET A 69 -16.21 -12.61 13.59
C MET A 69 -16.26 -13.05 12.12
N SER A 70 -15.75 -12.25 11.19
CA SER A 70 -15.61 -12.67 9.79
C SER A 70 -14.59 -13.79 9.59
N LEU A 71 -13.70 -14.03 10.57
CA LEU A 71 -12.86 -15.25 10.61
C LEU A 71 -13.72 -16.53 10.68
N LEU A 72 -14.91 -16.46 11.30
CA LEU A 72 -15.83 -17.58 11.47
C LEU A 72 -17.02 -17.53 10.50
N ILE A 73 -17.58 -16.35 10.24
CA ILE A 73 -18.81 -16.15 9.46
C ILE A 73 -18.53 -15.10 8.37
N PRO A 74 -18.39 -15.47 7.09
CA PRO A 74 -17.84 -14.57 6.08
C PRO A 74 -18.54 -13.20 6.00
N ASN A 75 -19.85 -13.17 5.81
CA ASN A 75 -20.60 -11.92 5.67
C ASN A 75 -21.13 -11.33 7.00
N VAL A 76 -20.46 -11.55 8.14
CA VAL A 76 -20.94 -11.02 9.44
C VAL A 76 -21.08 -9.48 9.46
N LYS A 77 -20.29 -8.78 8.64
CA LYS A 77 -20.41 -7.33 8.34
C LYS A 77 -20.73 -7.04 6.88
N GLY A 78 -21.39 -7.99 6.23
CA GLY A 78 -21.71 -7.93 4.82
C GLY A 78 -20.55 -8.37 3.92
N GLY A 79 -20.76 -8.23 2.61
CA GLY A 79 -19.80 -8.60 1.60
C GLY A 79 -18.77 -7.51 1.32
N ALA A 80 -18.54 -7.22 0.05
CA ALA A 80 -17.68 -6.13 -0.39
C ALA A 80 -18.47 -4.82 -0.53
N THR A 81 -17.75 -3.70 -0.51
CA THR A 81 -18.26 -2.41 -0.96
C THR A 81 -18.21 -2.34 -2.48
N ILE A 82 -17.06 -2.66 -3.06
CA ILE A 82 -16.84 -2.65 -4.51
C ILE A 82 -16.21 -3.95 -4.99
N LYS A 83 -16.44 -4.27 -6.25
CA LYS A 83 -15.86 -5.40 -6.94
C LYS A 83 -15.31 -4.96 -8.30
N PRO A 84 -14.05 -5.27 -8.64
CA PRO A 84 -13.54 -5.05 -9.99
C PRO A 84 -14.28 -5.95 -10.98
N VAL A 85 -14.92 -5.40 -11.99
CA VAL A 85 -15.64 -6.14 -13.04
C VAL A 85 -15.21 -5.56 -14.38
N ALA A 86 -14.69 -6.42 -15.26
CA ALA A 86 -14.26 -6.04 -16.60
C ALA A 86 -13.32 -4.82 -16.68
N GLY A 87 -12.46 -4.61 -15.67
CA GLY A 87 -11.53 -3.47 -15.62
C GLY A 87 -12.07 -2.21 -14.93
N GLU A 88 -13.35 -2.20 -14.55
CA GLU A 88 -14.01 -1.11 -13.83
C GLU A 88 -14.32 -1.49 -12.38
N SER A 89 -14.42 -0.50 -11.49
CA SER A 89 -14.88 -0.72 -10.11
C SER A 89 -16.39 -0.57 -10.04
N SER A 90 -17.10 -1.69 -9.86
CA SER A 90 -18.56 -1.68 -9.67
C SER A 90 -18.91 -1.75 -8.19
N LEU A 91 -19.95 -1.02 -7.77
CA LEU A 91 -20.52 -1.14 -6.43
C LEU A 91 -21.17 -2.53 -6.29
N LEU A 92 -20.90 -3.22 -5.18
CA LEU A 92 -21.60 -4.45 -4.85
C LEU A 92 -22.82 -4.10 -4.00
N SER A 93 -23.96 -3.93 -4.66
CA SER A 93 -25.13 -3.31 -4.06
C SER A 93 -25.98 -4.27 -3.24
N LEU A 94 -26.79 -3.73 -2.32
CA LEU A 94 -27.88 -4.45 -1.68
C LEU A 94 -28.98 -4.84 -2.67
N ALA A 95 -29.22 -4.04 -3.72
CA ALA A 95 -30.20 -4.37 -4.75
C ALA A 95 -29.82 -5.62 -5.56
N ASP A 96 -28.53 -5.97 -5.62
CA ASP A 96 -28.02 -7.15 -6.33
C ASP A 96 -28.15 -8.45 -5.52
N THR A 97 -28.76 -8.40 -4.34
CA THR A 97 -28.90 -9.57 -3.46
C THR A 97 -30.20 -10.29 -3.73
N GLY A 98 -30.20 -11.62 -3.61
CA GLY A 98 -31.43 -12.41 -3.76
C GLY A 98 -32.51 -12.04 -2.74
N LYS A 99 -32.15 -11.44 -1.59
CA LYS A 99 -33.14 -10.97 -0.62
C LYS A 99 -33.88 -9.72 -1.11
N ALA A 100 -33.24 -8.84 -1.88
CA ALA A 100 -33.89 -7.67 -2.46
C ALA A 100 -35.00 -8.09 -3.45
N ASP A 101 -34.77 -9.14 -4.23
CA ASP A 101 -35.76 -9.69 -5.17
C ASP A 101 -37.03 -10.21 -4.45
N GLU A 102 -36.91 -10.70 -3.21
CA GLU A 102 -38.02 -11.18 -2.40
C GLU A 102 -38.88 -10.06 -1.81
N LEU A 103 -38.30 -8.87 -1.62
CA LEU A 103 -38.93 -7.77 -0.85
C LEU A 103 -40.00 -6.98 -1.62
N SER A 104 -40.26 -7.29 -2.89
CA SER A 104 -41.31 -6.66 -3.73
C SER A 104 -41.30 -5.11 -3.64
N LEU A 105 -40.12 -4.52 -3.79
CA LEU A 105 -39.89 -3.08 -3.67
C LEU A 105 -40.34 -2.30 -4.92
N ALA A 106 -40.78 -1.06 -4.72
CA ALA A 106 -41.06 -0.14 -5.83
C ALA A 106 -39.78 0.24 -6.59
N PRO A 107 -39.85 0.65 -7.87
CA PRO A 107 -38.67 1.02 -8.66
C PRO A 107 -37.81 2.11 -8.01
N GLU A 108 -38.43 3.10 -7.38
CA GLU A 108 -37.73 4.18 -6.67
C GLU A 108 -37.02 3.67 -5.40
N GLU A 109 -37.62 2.71 -4.69
CA GLU A 109 -37.03 2.06 -3.52
C GLU A 109 -35.85 1.18 -3.92
N LEU A 110 -35.95 0.46 -5.04
CA LEU A 110 -34.84 -0.32 -5.60
C LEU A 110 -33.68 0.58 -6.02
N GLN A 111 -33.96 1.72 -6.65
CA GLN A 111 -32.92 2.69 -7.00
C GLN A 111 -32.25 3.27 -5.76
N PHE A 112 -33.00 3.51 -4.68
CA PHE A 112 -32.41 3.92 -3.40
C PHE A 112 -31.55 2.82 -2.79
N LEU A 113 -32.07 1.59 -2.73
CA LEU A 113 -31.34 0.41 -2.23
C LEU A 113 -30.06 0.17 -3.03
N SER A 114 -30.08 0.47 -4.34
CA SER A 114 -28.95 0.28 -5.24
C SER A 114 -27.70 1.07 -4.85
N GLN A 115 -27.88 2.17 -4.11
CA GLN A 115 -26.78 3.04 -3.67
C GLN A 115 -26.07 2.54 -2.40
N PHE A 116 -26.67 1.57 -1.69
CA PHE A 116 -26.10 1.03 -0.46
C PHE A 116 -25.26 -0.21 -0.76
N PRO A 117 -24.01 -0.27 -0.27
CA PRO A 117 -23.17 -1.46 -0.42
C PRO A 117 -23.65 -2.61 0.47
N GLN A 118 -23.26 -3.83 0.10
CA GLN A 118 -23.44 -5.00 0.96
C GLN A 118 -22.66 -4.89 2.27
N TYR A 119 -21.46 -4.29 2.24
CA TYR A 119 -20.63 -4.04 3.43
C TYR A 119 -21.22 -2.96 4.33
N PHE A 120 -21.14 -3.14 5.65
CA PHE A 120 -21.63 -2.18 6.65
C PHE A 120 -20.76 -2.10 7.91
N GLY A 121 -19.49 -2.50 7.82
CA GLY A 121 -18.53 -2.42 8.93
C GLY A 121 -17.89 -1.04 9.10
N ASN A 122 -16.80 -0.99 9.88
CA ASN A 122 -16.14 0.26 10.29
C ASN A 122 -15.12 0.79 9.26
N GLN A 123 -14.83 0.02 8.22
CA GLN A 123 -13.90 0.44 7.18
C GLN A 123 -14.59 1.36 6.16
N PRO A 124 -13.88 2.33 5.53
CA PRO A 124 -14.47 3.16 4.48
C PRO A 124 -14.95 2.37 3.27
N MET A 125 -14.22 1.29 2.95
CA MET A 125 -14.57 0.34 1.90
C MET A 125 -13.79 -0.97 2.12
N THR A 126 -14.33 -2.08 1.64
CA THR A 126 -13.61 -3.37 1.55
C THR A 126 -13.91 -4.09 0.25
N ASN A 127 -13.02 -5.00 -0.15
CA ASN A 127 -13.20 -5.89 -1.30
C ASN A 127 -13.60 -7.31 -0.88
N GLY A 128 -13.83 -7.54 0.41
CA GLY A 128 -14.29 -8.80 0.96
C GLY A 128 -13.91 -9.01 2.43
N PRO A 129 -14.48 -10.03 3.08
CA PRO A 129 -14.21 -10.36 4.47
C PRO A 129 -12.90 -11.15 4.64
N VAL A 130 -12.35 -11.10 5.85
CA VAL A 130 -11.16 -11.88 6.25
C VAL A 130 -11.62 -13.26 6.75
N TYR A 131 -12.13 -14.09 5.84
CA TYR A 131 -12.64 -15.43 6.16
C TYR A 131 -11.55 -16.50 6.01
N VAL A 132 -11.24 -17.21 7.11
CA VAL A 132 -10.19 -18.23 7.17
C VAL A 132 -10.71 -19.67 7.08
N GLY A 133 -12.03 -19.84 7.00
CA GLY A 133 -12.70 -21.15 7.02
C GLY A 133 -13.22 -21.50 8.41
N ALA A 134 -14.53 -21.69 8.55
CA ALA A 134 -15.20 -21.80 9.85
C ALA A 134 -14.66 -22.98 10.68
N PHE A 135 -14.58 -24.16 10.08
CA PHE A 135 -14.05 -25.33 10.79
C PHE A 135 -12.51 -25.33 10.90
N VAL A 136 -11.81 -24.61 10.01
CA VAL A 136 -10.35 -24.43 10.09
C VAL A 136 -10.00 -23.61 11.31
N LEU A 137 -10.74 -22.54 11.58
CA LEU A 137 -10.64 -21.76 12.80
C LEU A 137 -10.86 -22.63 14.04
N LEU A 138 -11.89 -23.49 14.04
CA LEU A 138 -12.14 -24.39 15.17
C LEU A 138 -11.04 -25.44 15.36
N LEU A 139 -10.45 -25.96 14.27
CA LEU A 139 -9.25 -26.81 14.35
C LEU A 139 -8.07 -26.07 14.96
N ALA A 140 -7.87 -24.80 14.60
CA ALA A 140 -6.82 -23.97 15.18
C ALA A 140 -7.04 -23.74 16.69
N ILE A 141 -8.28 -23.46 17.12
CA ILE A 141 -8.64 -23.34 18.55
C ILE A 141 -8.42 -24.67 19.26
N LEU A 142 -8.82 -25.80 18.66
CA LEU A 142 -8.60 -27.13 19.22
C LEU A 142 -7.10 -27.44 19.40
N ALA A 143 -6.24 -26.93 18.51
CA ALA A 143 -4.79 -27.08 18.63
C ALA A 143 -4.26 -26.51 19.94
N LEU A 144 -4.83 -25.39 20.41
CA LEU A 144 -4.41 -24.69 21.64
C LEU A 144 -4.55 -25.58 22.88
N PHE A 145 -5.51 -26.50 22.88
CA PHE A 145 -5.78 -27.38 24.01
C PHE A 145 -5.15 -28.78 23.87
N THR A 146 -4.94 -29.25 22.65
CA THR A 146 -4.59 -30.67 22.39
C THR A 146 -3.12 -30.87 21.99
N VAL A 147 -2.49 -29.86 21.41
CA VAL A 147 -1.09 -29.90 20.97
C VAL A 147 -0.19 -29.45 22.14
N ASN A 148 0.97 -30.07 22.35
CA ASN A 148 1.84 -29.77 23.50
C ASN A 148 3.13 -29.02 23.15
N THR A 149 3.23 -28.46 21.94
CA THR A 149 4.44 -27.78 21.47
C THR A 149 4.40 -26.28 21.76
N PRO A 150 5.50 -25.62 22.13
CA PRO A 150 5.54 -24.17 22.36
C PRO A 150 5.20 -23.35 21.12
N MET A 151 5.41 -23.90 19.91
CA MET A 151 5.06 -23.25 18.64
C MET A 151 3.58 -22.84 18.55
N LYS A 152 2.66 -23.61 19.16
CA LYS A 152 1.24 -23.27 19.14
C LYS A 152 0.97 -21.93 19.82
N TRP A 153 1.69 -21.64 20.91
CA TRP A 153 1.54 -20.41 21.67
C TRP A 153 2.17 -19.23 20.96
N ALA A 154 3.28 -19.45 20.25
CA ALA A 154 3.86 -18.43 19.38
C ALA A 154 2.90 -18.04 18.25
N LEU A 155 2.35 -19.02 17.52
CA LEU A 155 1.36 -18.77 16.46
C LEU A 155 0.10 -18.09 17.01
N PHE A 156 -0.40 -18.54 18.16
CA PHE A 156 -1.56 -17.92 18.82
C PHE A 156 -1.28 -16.48 19.23
N ALA A 157 -0.17 -16.21 19.92
CA ALA A 157 0.20 -14.87 20.36
C ALA A 157 0.37 -13.91 19.19
N VAL A 158 1.00 -14.36 18.10
CA VAL A 158 1.14 -13.58 16.86
C VAL A 158 -0.21 -13.31 16.20
N SER A 159 -1.13 -14.29 16.19
CA SER A 159 -2.50 -14.11 15.66
C SER A 159 -3.27 -13.07 16.46
N ILE A 160 -3.25 -13.17 17.79
CA ILE A 160 -3.92 -12.22 18.68
C ILE A 160 -3.31 -10.82 18.52
N LEU A 161 -1.99 -10.71 18.48
CA LEU A 161 -1.32 -9.43 18.26
C LEU A 161 -1.74 -8.80 16.92
N ALA A 162 -1.77 -9.57 15.84
CA ALA A 162 -2.21 -9.08 14.53
C ALA A 162 -3.68 -8.62 14.55
N ILE A 163 -4.59 -9.35 15.20
CA ILE A 163 -5.99 -8.94 15.36
C ILE A 163 -6.08 -7.62 16.16
N LEU A 164 -5.41 -7.52 17.30
CA LEU A 164 -5.45 -6.32 18.14
C LEU A 164 -4.90 -5.08 17.40
N LEU A 165 -3.83 -5.24 16.62
CA LEU A 165 -3.27 -4.16 15.79
C LEU A 165 -4.17 -3.78 14.62
N SER A 166 -4.91 -4.75 14.05
CA SER A 166 -5.83 -4.50 12.93
C SER A 166 -7.01 -3.60 13.32
N TRP A 167 -7.38 -3.57 14.61
CA TRP A 167 -8.49 -2.78 15.11
C TRP A 167 -8.27 -1.27 15.04
N GLY A 168 -7.01 -0.81 14.96
CA GLY A 168 -6.68 0.60 14.68
C GLY A 168 -7.40 1.59 15.60
N HIS A 169 -8.24 2.47 15.02
CA HIS A 169 -9.01 3.46 15.79
C HIS A 169 -10.09 2.83 16.69
N ASN A 170 -10.44 1.56 16.50
CA ASN A 170 -11.30 0.84 17.45
C ASN A 170 -10.53 0.40 18.71
N PHE A 171 -9.19 0.50 18.72
CA PHE A 171 -8.33 0.30 19.89
C PHE A 171 -7.15 1.27 19.89
N GLU A 172 -7.45 2.57 19.95
CA GLU A 172 -6.47 3.66 19.80
C GLU A 172 -5.28 3.54 20.76
N ALA A 173 -5.52 3.27 22.05
CA ALA A 173 -4.45 3.20 23.05
C ALA A 173 -3.36 2.18 22.69
N PHE A 174 -3.74 1.04 22.11
CA PHE A 174 -2.79 0.01 21.69
C PHE A 174 -2.12 0.36 20.36
N THR A 175 -2.89 0.88 19.42
CA THR A 175 -2.37 1.31 18.10
C THR A 175 -1.37 2.45 18.25
N ASP A 176 -1.69 3.47 19.06
CA ASP A 176 -0.84 4.62 19.33
C ASP A 176 0.47 4.21 20.02
N PHE A 177 0.41 3.28 20.97
CA PHE A 177 1.62 2.71 21.56
C PHE A 177 2.56 2.12 20.49
N PHE A 178 2.01 1.42 19.49
CA PHE A 178 2.82 0.88 18.39
C PHE A 178 3.32 1.95 17.43
N ILE A 179 2.50 2.95 17.10
CA ILE A 179 2.90 4.10 16.27
C ILE A 179 4.08 4.84 16.90
N ASP A 180 4.04 5.04 18.21
CA ASP A 180 5.02 5.86 18.93
C ASP A 180 6.31 5.08 19.27
N ASN A 181 6.24 3.76 19.48
CA ASN A 181 7.37 2.97 20.01
C ASN A 181 7.99 1.96 19.02
N PHE A 182 7.28 1.56 17.95
CA PHE A 182 7.77 0.51 17.04
C PHE A 182 8.29 1.08 15.72
N PRO A 183 9.58 0.85 15.39
CA PRO A 183 10.18 1.37 14.15
C PRO A 183 9.41 0.94 12.91
N GLY A 184 9.09 1.90 12.05
CA GLY A 184 8.40 1.68 10.78
C GLY A 184 6.88 1.52 10.88
N TYR A 185 6.31 1.35 12.08
CA TYR A 185 4.85 1.19 12.21
C TYR A 185 4.08 2.44 11.79
N ASN A 186 4.61 3.63 12.10
CA ASN A 186 4.06 4.92 11.67
C ASN A 186 4.12 5.19 10.14
N LYS A 187 4.60 4.22 9.35
CA LYS A 187 4.63 4.27 7.87
C LYS A 187 3.56 3.40 7.21
N PHE A 188 2.80 2.59 7.96
CA PHE A 188 1.72 1.76 7.41
C PHE A 188 0.55 2.62 6.89
N ARG A 189 -0.07 2.17 5.80
CA ARG A 189 -1.22 2.84 5.15
C ARG A 189 -2.58 2.34 5.64
N ALA A 190 -2.66 1.08 6.04
CA ALA A 190 -3.89 0.41 6.44
C ALA A 190 -3.56 -0.66 7.48
N VAL A 191 -3.87 -0.40 8.74
CA VAL A 191 -3.59 -1.33 9.84
C VAL A 191 -4.30 -2.68 9.68
N ALA A 192 -5.47 -2.72 9.03
CA ALA A 192 -6.18 -3.96 8.73
C ALA A 192 -5.38 -4.96 7.87
N SER A 193 -4.42 -4.49 7.06
CA SER A 193 -3.60 -5.37 6.21
C SER A 193 -2.72 -6.36 7.00
N ILE A 194 -2.47 -6.11 8.29
CA ILE A 194 -1.72 -7.02 9.16
C ILE A 194 -2.42 -8.39 9.34
N LEU A 195 -3.73 -8.47 9.05
CA LEU A 195 -4.52 -9.70 9.16
C LEU A 195 -4.03 -10.82 8.22
N VAL A 196 -3.22 -10.52 7.20
CA VAL A 196 -2.52 -11.54 6.41
C VAL A 196 -1.69 -12.50 7.28
N ILE A 197 -1.20 -12.03 8.43
CA ILE A 197 -0.50 -12.87 9.41
C ILE A 197 -1.46 -13.89 10.02
N VAL A 198 -2.69 -13.49 10.33
CA VAL A 198 -3.73 -14.37 10.89
C VAL A 198 -4.12 -15.46 9.89
N GLU A 199 -4.25 -15.10 8.61
CA GLU A 199 -4.52 -16.03 7.52
C GLU A 199 -3.40 -17.05 7.32
N PHE A 200 -2.18 -16.77 7.79
CA PHE A 200 -1.07 -17.71 7.79
C PHE A 200 -0.99 -18.57 9.07
N THR A 201 -1.16 -17.96 10.24
CA THR A 201 -0.98 -18.65 11.54
C THR A 201 -2.12 -19.61 11.87
N ILE A 202 -3.37 -19.28 11.52
CA ILE A 202 -4.54 -20.12 11.81
C ILE A 202 -4.45 -21.46 11.06
N PRO A 203 -4.19 -21.52 9.75
CA PRO A 203 -4.02 -22.80 9.05
C PRO A 203 -2.90 -23.65 9.62
N LEU A 204 -1.77 -23.05 10.05
CA LEU A 204 -0.69 -23.80 10.68
C LEU A 204 -1.11 -24.44 12.00
N LEU A 205 -1.85 -23.71 12.85
CA LEU A 205 -2.43 -24.27 14.07
C LEU A 205 -3.40 -25.41 13.75
N ALA A 206 -4.27 -25.24 12.75
CA ALA A 206 -5.21 -26.27 12.31
C ALA A 206 -4.48 -27.56 11.86
N ILE A 207 -3.40 -27.42 11.06
CA ILE A 207 -2.56 -28.55 10.64
C ILE A 207 -1.94 -29.27 11.85
N MET A 208 -1.48 -28.51 12.85
CA MET A 208 -0.94 -29.10 14.08
C MET A 208 -2.00 -29.91 14.85
N ALA A 209 -3.26 -29.47 14.91
CA ALA A 209 -4.35 -30.25 15.49
C ALA A 209 -4.60 -31.55 14.71
N VAL A 210 -4.68 -31.47 13.37
CA VAL A 210 -4.88 -32.66 12.52
C VAL A 210 -3.75 -33.65 12.69
N ARG A 211 -2.49 -33.20 12.68
CA ARG A 211 -1.33 -34.06 12.95
C ARG A 211 -1.43 -34.72 14.32
N LYS A 212 -1.82 -33.97 15.36
CA LYS A 212 -1.97 -34.50 16.71
C LYS A 212 -3.04 -35.58 16.80
N MET A 213 -4.14 -35.44 16.06
CA MET A 213 -5.18 -36.47 15.92
C MET A 213 -4.65 -37.75 15.24
N LEU A 214 -3.83 -37.61 14.20
CA LEU A 214 -3.25 -38.74 13.46
C LEU A 214 -2.23 -39.55 14.29
N GLU A 215 -1.49 -38.89 15.17
CA GLU A 215 -0.42 -39.49 15.96
C GLU A 215 -0.89 -40.03 17.33
N THR A 216 -2.06 -39.64 17.82
CA THR A 216 -2.52 -39.99 19.17
C THR A 216 -3.54 -41.13 19.13
N GLU A 217 -3.19 -42.26 19.73
CA GLU A 217 -4.12 -43.36 19.96
C GLU A 217 -5.22 -42.98 20.95
N ASN A 218 -6.43 -43.51 20.76
CA ASN A 218 -7.60 -43.24 21.61
C ASN A 218 -7.88 -41.75 21.85
N TYR A 219 -7.65 -40.90 20.84
CA TYR A 219 -7.78 -39.44 20.95
C TYR A 219 -9.10 -38.97 21.59
N LEU A 220 -10.25 -39.57 21.24
CA LEU A 220 -11.55 -39.19 21.82
C LEU A 220 -11.66 -39.48 23.32
N GLN A 221 -10.99 -40.51 23.84
CA GLN A 221 -10.99 -40.76 25.29
C GLN A 221 -10.20 -39.68 26.02
N ARG A 222 -9.11 -39.19 25.42
CA ARG A 222 -8.23 -38.19 26.02
C ARG A 222 -8.73 -36.75 25.87
N PHE A 223 -9.29 -36.41 24.72
CA PHE A 223 -9.64 -35.04 24.34
C PHE A 223 -11.09 -34.88 23.88
N GLY A 224 -11.95 -35.89 24.07
CA GLY A 224 -13.34 -35.87 23.59
C GLY A 224 -14.14 -34.68 24.10
N MET A 225 -14.06 -34.37 25.41
CA MET A 225 -14.74 -33.20 25.97
C MET A 225 -14.28 -31.90 25.32
N VAL A 226 -12.96 -31.72 25.15
CA VAL A 226 -12.40 -30.53 24.48
C VAL A 226 -12.90 -30.44 23.03
N PHE A 227 -12.90 -31.56 22.31
CA PHE A 227 -13.42 -31.63 20.94
C PHE A 227 -14.90 -31.21 20.89
N TYR A 228 -15.76 -31.80 21.72
CA TYR A 228 -17.20 -31.48 21.75
C TYR A 228 -17.45 -30.03 22.20
N THR A 229 -16.68 -29.50 23.14
CA THR A 229 -16.81 -28.11 23.58
C THR A 229 -16.40 -27.13 22.49
N VAL A 230 -15.25 -27.33 21.83
CA VAL A 230 -14.78 -26.40 20.78
C VAL A 230 -15.73 -26.39 19.58
N PHE A 231 -16.09 -27.57 19.07
CA PHE A 231 -17.02 -27.67 17.93
C PHE A 231 -18.45 -27.29 18.33
N GLY A 232 -18.90 -27.65 19.52
CA GLY A 232 -20.21 -27.31 20.04
C GLY A 232 -20.40 -25.82 20.25
N LEU A 233 -19.44 -25.12 20.86
CA LEU A 233 -19.51 -23.65 21.02
C LEU A 233 -19.46 -22.94 19.66
N GLY A 234 -18.59 -23.38 18.75
CA GLY A 234 -18.55 -22.83 17.39
C GLY A 234 -19.89 -23.01 16.65
N ALA A 235 -20.50 -24.19 16.77
CA ALA A 235 -21.82 -24.48 16.23
C ALA A 235 -22.92 -23.63 16.88
N ILE A 236 -22.89 -23.44 18.21
CA ILE A 236 -23.86 -22.58 18.92
C ILE A 236 -23.77 -21.14 18.44
N VAL A 237 -22.57 -20.58 18.30
CA VAL A 237 -22.38 -19.21 17.80
C VAL A 237 -22.96 -19.06 16.40
N CYS A 238 -22.69 -20.01 15.50
CA CYS A 238 -23.24 -20.00 14.14
C CYS A 238 -24.76 -20.23 14.11
N PHE A 239 -25.29 -21.06 15.02
CA PHE A 239 -26.73 -21.27 15.16
C PHE A 239 -27.43 -19.99 15.65
N LEU A 240 -26.89 -19.32 16.66
CA LEU A 240 -27.41 -18.04 17.15
C LEU A 240 -27.33 -16.97 16.06
N GLY A 241 -26.25 -16.92 15.29
CA GLY A 241 -26.11 -16.06 14.12
C GLY A 241 -27.16 -16.31 13.03
N TRP A 242 -27.54 -17.56 12.84
CA TRP A 242 -28.58 -17.94 11.89
C TRP A 242 -29.97 -17.45 12.35
N VAL A 243 -30.33 -17.68 13.61
CA VAL A 243 -31.67 -17.32 14.12
C VAL A 243 -31.81 -15.87 14.57
N ALA A 244 -30.72 -15.23 14.99
CA ALA A 244 -30.68 -13.88 15.53
C ALA A 244 -29.45 -13.10 15.00
N PRO A 245 -29.37 -12.86 13.67
CA PRO A 245 -28.19 -12.24 13.04
C PRO A 245 -27.83 -10.85 13.59
N SER A 246 -28.78 -10.12 14.15
CA SER A 246 -28.55 -8.81 14.77
C SER A 246 -27.68 -8.87 16.03
N MET A 247 -27.39 -10.05 16.57
CA MET A 247 -26.47 -10.19 17.70
C MET A 247 -25.03 -9.75 17.37
N PHE A 248 -24.67 -9.71 16.08
CA PHE A 248 -23.36 -9.26 15.61
C PHE A 248 -23.29 -7.75 15.31
N GLY A 249 -24.26 -6.98 15.82
CA GLY A 249 -24.31 -5.53 15.75
C GLY A 249 -25.34 -5.02 14.74
N GLU A 250 -25.39 -3.70 14.64
CA GLU A 250 -26.34 -3.00 13.78
C GLU A 250 -25.99 -3.17 12.29
N PRO A 251 -26.98 -3.32 11.40
CA PRO A 251 -26.78 -3.48 9.96
C PRO A 251 -26.53 -2.12 9.26
N TYR A 252 -25.87 -1.20 9.94
CA TYR A 252 -25.54 0.15 9.46
C TYR A 252 -24.16 0.55 9.94
N SER A 253 -23.37 1.15 9.06
CA SER A 253 -22.14 1.83 9.44
C SER A 253 -22.44 3.17 10.12
N ALA A 254 -21.47 3.69 10.89
CA ALA A 254 -21.62 4.99 11.56
C ALA A 254 -21.88 6.15 10.56
N SER A 255 -21.23 6.10 9.40
CA SER A 255 -21.42 7.09 8.32
C SER A 255 -22.83 7.04 7.74
N GLU A 256 -23.39 5.85 7.54
CA GLU A 256 -24.75 5.69 7.01
C GLU A 256 -25.79 6.18 8.01
N ILE A 257 -25.61 5.89 9.31
CA ILE A 257 -26.49 6.41 10.35
C ILE A 257 -26.51 7.93 10.32
N GLN A 258 -25.33 8.56 10.25
CA GLN A 258 -25.23 10.02 10.19
C GLN A 258 -25.91 10.59 8.93
N GLN A 259 -25.68 9.98 7.76
CA GLN A 259 -26.28 10.40 6.50
C GLN A 259 -27.81 10.27 6.52
N LEU A 260 -28.33 9.12 6.95
CA LEU A 260 -29.77 8.86 7.04
C LEU A 260 -30.44 9.75 8.09
N GLN A 261 -29.76 10.06 9.19
CA GLN A 261 -30.24 10.97 10.21
C GLN A 261 -30.32 12.41 9.69
N GLN A 262 -29.31 12.88 8.96
CA GLN A 262 -29.33 14.21 8.32
C GLN A 262 -30.43 14.34 7.27
N ALA A 263 -30.72 13.25 6.54
CA ALA A 263 -31.82 13.19 5.58
C ALA A 263 -33.21 13.09 6.25
N GLY A 264 -33.29 12.96 7.57
CA GLY A 264 -34.56 12.75 8.29
C GLY A 264 -35.21 11.39 8.00
N ALA A 265 -34.45 10.41 7.50
CA ALA A 265 -34.99 9.13 7.07
C ALA A 265 -35.57 8.32 8.23
N PHE A 266 -34.98 8.39 9.43
CA PHE A 266 -35.47 7.65 10.60
C PHE A 266 -36.78 8.19 11.19
N SER A 267 -37.13 9.45 10.91
CA SER A 267 -38.34 10.10 11.43
C SER A 267 -39.47 10.21 10.41
N ASN A 268 -39.18 10.04 9.12
CA ASN A 268 -40.16 10.14 8.05
C ASN A 268 -40.72 8.73 7.68
N PRO A 269 -42.04 8.49 7.83
CA PRO A 269 -42.67 7.20 7.53
C PRO A 269 -42.44 6.70 6.09
N GLN A 270 -42.18 7.59 5.14
CA GLN A 270 -41.91 7.22 3.74
C GLN A 270 -40.62 6.38 3.59
N TYR A 271 -39.66 6.52 4.50
CA TYR A 271 -38.41 5.75 4.44
C TYR A 271 -38.48 4.43 5.23
N TYR A 272 -39.60 4.13 5.90
CA TYR A 272 -39.69 2.94 6.76
C TYR A 272 -39.47 1.64 5.98
N ASN A 273 -40.09 1.49 4.81
CA ASN A 273 -39.96 0.30 3.98
C ASN A 273 -38.52 0.10 3.50
N ILE A 274 -37.87 1.17 3.03
CA ILE A 274 -36.50 1.10 2.52
C ILE A 274 -35.47 0.88 3.62
N LEU A 275 -35.65 1.46 4.81
CA LEU A 275 -34.81 1.18 5.99
C LEU A 275 -34.96 -0.28 6.44
N ASN A 276 -36.18 -0.83 6.41
CA ASN A 276 -36.40 -2.24 6.66
C ASN A 276 -35.76 -3.11 5.57
N ALA A 277 -35.85 -2.72 4.30
CA ALA A 277 -35.22 -3.44 3.20
C ALA A 277 -33.69 -3.50 3.34
N ILE A 278 -33.04 -2.38 3.70
CA ILE A 278 -31.60 -2.34 3.98
C ILE A 278 -31.26 -3.31 5.13
N ARG A 279 -32.01 -3.22 6.23
CA ARG A 279 -31.83 -4.05 7.42
C ARG A 279 -32.00 -5.55 7.10
N GLU A 280 -33.11 -5.93 6.50
CA GLU A 280 -33.41 -7.33 6.19
C GLU A 280 -32.42 -7.92 5.20
N THR A 281 -32.06 -7.15 4.17
CA THR A 281 -31.08 -7.59 3.18
C THR A 281 -29.74 -7.90 3.83
N ARG A 282 -29.18 -6.98 4.64
CA ARG A 282 -27.90 -7.19 5.33
C ARG A 282 -27.96 -8.33 6.35
N LEU A 283 -29.00 -8.38 7.18
CA LEU A 283 -29.16 -9.44 8.17
C LEU A 283 -29.37 -10.82 7.52
N SER A 284 -29.97 -10.88 6.33
CA SER A 284 -30.09 -12.13 5.57
C SER A 284 -28.73 -12.68 5.12
N LEU A 285 -27.77 -11.81 4.77
CA LEU A 285 -26.40 -12.19 4.44
C LEU A 285 -25.71 -12.83 5.65
N VAL A 286 -25.83 -12.18 6.82
CA VAL A 286 -25.28 -12.69 8.09
C VAL A 286 -25.91 -14.04 8.44
N SER A 287 -27.23 -14.15 8.40
CA SER A 287 -27.97 -15.37 8.74
C SER A 287 -27.61 -16.54 7.82
N THR A 288 -27.56 -16.30 6.50
CA THR A 288 -27.23 -17.32 5.50
C THR A 288 -25.80 -17.84 5.68
N ASP A 289 -24.83 -16.96 5.90
CA ASP A 289 -23.44 -17.36 6.10
C ASP A 289 -23.20 -17.98 7.49
N SER A 290 -24.01 -17.63 8.48
CA SER A 290 -24.02 -18.31 9.78
C SER A 290 -24.48 -19.76 9.63
N LEU A 291 -25.57 -20.01 8.88
CA LEU A 291 -26.03 -21.36 8.57
C LEU A 291 -25.01 -22.16 7.75
N ARG A 292 -24.39 -21.53 6.76
CA ARG A 292 -23.29 -22.14 5.98
C ARG A 292 -22.15 -22.58 6.89
N SER A 293 -21.68 -21.68 7.75
CA SER A 293 -20.57 -21.95 8.68
C SER A 293 -20.94 -23.07 9.65
N LEU A 294 -22.16 -23.08 10.19
CA LEU A 294 -22.71 -24.18 10.99
C LEU A 294 -22.64 -25.52 10.24
N ALA A 295 -23.08 -25.56 8.98
CA ALA A 295 -23.06 -26.79 8.19
C ALA A 295 -21.64 -27.34 7.99
N PHE A 296 -20.65 -26.48 7.68
CA PHE A 296 -19.26 -26.91 7.52
C PHE A 296 -18.57 -27.29 8.84
N ILE A 297 -18.94 -26.64 9.95
CA ILE A 297 -18.51 -27.04 11.30
C ILE A 297 -18.99 -28.46 11.61
N LEU A 298 -20.28 -28.74 11.39
CA LEU A 298 -20.87 -30.06 11.64
C LEU A 298 -20.30 -31.12 10.70
N LEU A 299 -20.12 -30.81 9.42
CA LEU A 299 -19.53 -31.71 8.43
C LEU A 299 -18.06 -32.02 8.75
N GLY A 300 -17.26 -31.01 9.08
CA GLY A 300 -15.87 -31.19 9.50
C GLY A 300 -15.76 -32.01 10.78
N ALA A 301 -16.60 -31.71 11.78
CA ALA A 301 -16.68 -32.49 13.01
C ALA A 301 -17.06 -33.96 12.75
N LEU A 302 -18.01 -34.22 11.85
CA LEU A 302 -18.43 -35.56 11.46
C LEU A 302 -17.28 -36.33 10.80
N VAL A 303 -16.58 -35.72 9.83
CA VAL A 303 -15.42 -36.35 9.16
C VAL A 303 -14.34 -36.73 10.17
N ILE A 304 -14.03 -35.84 11.12
CA ILE A 304 -13.08 -36.10 12.21
C ILE A 304 -13.59 -37.23 13.10
N PHE A 305 -14.86 -37.18 13.51
CA PHE A 305 -15.47 -38.16 14.38
C PHE A 305 -15.45 -39.57 13.76
N LEU A 306 -15.76 -39.70 12.48
CA LEU A 306 -15.73 -40.97 11.74
C LEU A 306 -14.32 -41.59 11.69
N TYR A 307 -13.29 -40.77 11.47
CA TYR A 307 -11.90 -41.23 11.55
C TYR A 307 -11.53 -41.68 12.96
N LEU A 308 -11.84 -40.86 13.97
CA LEU A 308 -11.48 -41.15 15.36
C LEU A 308 -12.24 -42.34 15.97
N ARG A 309 -13.42 -42.67 15.44
CA ARG A 309 -14.19 -43.89 15.78
C ARG A 309 -13.74 -45.12 15.00
N GLY A 310 -12.79 -44.99 14.07
CA GLY A 310 -12.27 -46.09 13.27
C GLY A 310 -13.17 -46.52 12.11
N ALA A 311 -14.23 -45.76 11.79
CA ALA A 311 -15.03 -45.98 10.59
C ALA A 311 -14.21 -45.69 9.31
N VAL A 312 -13.29 -44.72 9.39
CA VAL A 312 -12.31 -44.42 8.34
C VAL A 312 -10.92 -44.79 8.87
N LYS A 313 -10.32 -45.86 8.31
CA LYS A 313 -9.01 -46.35 8.79
C LYS A 313 -7.82 -45.79 8.00
N ASN A 314 -8.03 -45.40 6.75
CA ASN A 314 -6.97 -44.92 5.89
C ASN A 314 -6.70 -43.42 6.12
N ARG A 315 -5.48 -43.10 6.57
CA ARG A 315 -5.02 -41.72 6.84
C ARG A 315 -5.13 -40.82 5.62
N ALA A 316 -4.81 -41.33 4.43
CA ALA A 316 -4.90 -40.55 3.19
C ALA A 316 -6.35 -40.18 2.86
N VAL A 317 -7.29 -41.11 3.03
CA VAL A 317 -8.73 -40.86 2.80
C VAL A 317 -9.25 -39.81 3.77
N PHE A 318 -8.89 -39.88 5.05
CA PHE A 318 -9.24 -38.87 6.04
C PHE A 318 -8.72 -37.48 5.66
N VAL A 319 -7.44 -37.36 5.29
CA VAL A 319 -6.86 -36.08 4.85
C VAL A 319 -7.58 -35.56 3.61
N CYS A 320 -7.84 -36.40 2.60
CA CYS A 320 -8.58 -35.99 1.40
C CYS A 320 -10.00 -35.49 1.72
N MET A 321 -10.72 -36.15 2.63
CA MET A 321 -12.04 -35.69 3.05
C MET A 321 -11.98 -34.33 3.74
N LEU A 322 -11.03 -34.13 4.67
CA LEU A 322 -10.84 -32.82 5.30
C LEU A 322 -10.49 -31.74 4.27
N THR A 323 -9.58 -32.04 3.34
CA THR A 323 -9.24 -31.12 2.26
C THR A 323 -10.46 -30.79 1.39
N ALA A 324 -11.31 -31.77 1.09
CA ALA A 324 -12.54 -31.53 0.35
C ALA A 324 -13.49 -30.59 1.12
N VAL A 325 -13.71 -30.81 2.42
CA VAL A 325 -14.51 -29.89 3.25
C VAL A 325 -13.92 -28.47 3.24
N MET A 326 -12.60 -28.31 3.35
CA MET A 326 -11.93 -27.00 3.27
C MET A 326 -12.15 -26.32 1.92
N LEU A 327 -11.95 -27.04 0.83
CA LEU A 327 -12.08 -26.48 -0.52
C LEU A 327 -13.53 -26.10 -0.83
N ILE A 328 -14.49 -26.95 -0.47
CA ILE A 328 -15.93 -26.69 -0.69
C ILE A 328 -16.42 -25.51 0.17
N ASP A 329 -15.81 -25.27 1.33
CA ASP A 329 -16.08 -24.10 2.17
C ASP A 329 -15.44 -22.81 1.61
N LEU A 330 -14.14 -22.82 1.36
CA LEU A 330 -13.41 -21.59 1.00
C LEU A 330 -13.63 -21.17 -0.46
N PHE A 331 -13.67 -22.11 -1.40
CA PHE A 331 -13.70 -21.78 -2.84
C PHE A 331 -14.96 -20.99 -3.25
N PRO A 332 -16.19 -21.39 -2.84
CA PRO A 332 -17.38 -20.61 -3.19
C PRO A 332 -17.41 -19.22 -2.56
N VAL A 333 -16.85 -19.05 -1.34
CA VAL A 333 -16.73 -17.73 -0.69
C VAL A 333 -15.76 -16.85 -1.47
N GLY A 334 -14.58 -17.37 -1.81
CA GLY A 334 -13.61 -16.67 -2.66
C GLY A 334 -14.20 -16.26 -4.01
N LYS A 335 -15.00 -17.14 -4.63
CA LYS A 335 -15.66 -16.88 -5.92
C LYS A 335 -16.69 -15.73 -5.88
N ARG A 336 -17.19 -15.32 -4.71
CA ARG A 336 -18.05 -14.12 -4.59
C ARG A 336 -17.29 -12.86 -5.02
N TYR A 337 -16.01 -12.79 -4.67
CA TYR A 337 -15.15 -11.62 -4.85
C TYR A 337 -14.21 -11.74 -6.03
N VAL A 338 -13.76 -12.96 -6.35
CA VAL A 338 -12.83 -13.27 -7.46
C VAL A 338 -13.40 -14.40 -8.32
N ASN A 339 -14.03 -14.03 -9.43
CA ASN A 339 -14.63 -14.90 -10.44
C ASN A 339 -14.21 -14.47 -11.87
N SER A 340 -14.76 -15.11 -12.89
CA SER A 340 -14.45 -14.86 -14.29
C SER A 340 -14.73 -13.42 -14.76
N GLU A 341 -15.65 -12.70 -14.12
CA GLU A 341 -16.00 -11.32 -14.48
C GLU A 341 -14.94 -10.32 -14.00
N ASN A 342 -14.17 -10.68 -12.97
CA ASN A 342 -13.05 -9.89 -12.49
C ASN A 342 -11.87 -9.90 -13.48
N PHE A 343 -11.80 -10.88 -14.38
CA PHE A 343 -10.70 -11.03 -15.33
C PHE A 343 -11.13 -10.54 -16.72
N THR A 344 -10.39 -9.58 -17.26
CA THR A 344 -10.48 -9.21 -18.67
C THR A 344 -9.52 -10.08 -19.48
N ARG A 345 -9.80 -10.27 -20.77
CA ARG A 345 -8.73 -10.69 -21.68
C ARG A 345 -7.63 -9.63 -21.57
N PRO A 346 -6.34 -9.98 -21.67
CA PRO A 346 -5.30 -8.98 -21.85
C PRO A 346 -5.74 -8.15 -23.04
N ALA A 347 -6.22 -6.93 -22.80
CA ALA A 347 -6.52 -6.02 -23.88
C ALA A 347 -5.20 -5.84 -24.60
N LEU A 348 -5.19 -6.15 -25.90
CA LEU A 348 -4.10 -5.76 -26.78
C LEU A 348 -4.09 -4.23 -26.72
N GLU A 349 -3.24 -3.68 -25.85
CA GLU A 349 -3.13 -2.24 -25.56
C GLU A 349 -4.43 -1.59 -25.05
N ASP A 350 -4.87 -1.90 -23.83
CA ASP A 350 -5.65 -0.90 -23.08
C ASP A 350 -4.70 0.25 -22.76
N VAL A 351 -4.61 1.23 -23.66
CA VAL A 351 -4.03 2.51 -23.32
C VAL A 351 -4.95 3.09 -22.25
N THR A 352 -4.63 2.86 -20.98
CA THR A 352 -5.41 3.33 -19.81
C THR A 352 -5.68 4.84 -19.88
N PHE A 353 -4.86 5.55 -20.65
CA PHE A 353 -5.05 6.92 -21.05
C PHE A 353 -4.93 7.02 -22.57
N ASN A 354 -5.91 7.59 -23.26
CA ASN A 354 -5.78 7.92 -24.68
C ASN A 354 -5.10 9.27 -24.85
N LYS A 355 -4.28 9.43 -25.89
CA LYS A 355 -3.69 10.72 -26.28
C LYS A 355 -4.80 11.64 -26.78
N THR A 356 -4.77 12.90 -26.37
CA THR A 356 -5.58 13.97 -26.94
C THR A 356 -4.87 14.54 -28.17
N ALA A 357 -5.58 15.34 -28.97
CA ALA A 357 -4.95 16.03 -30.09
C ALA A 357 -3.81 16.97 -29.62
N ALA A 358 -3.95 17.53 -28.42
CA ALA A 358 -2.90 18.31 -27.78
C ALA A 358 -1.67 17.48 -27.43
N ASP A 359 -1.81 16.28 -26.85
CA ASP A 359 -0.64 15.45 -26.54
C ASP A 359 0.12 15.07 -27.81
N GLU A 360 -0.58 14.69 -28.88
CA GLU A 360 0.04 14.36 -30.16
C GLU A 360 0.81 15.54 -30.75
N ALA A 361 0.29 16.75 -30.61
CA ALA A 361 0.97 17.95 -31.05
C ALA A 361 2.21 18.26 -30.21
N ILE A 362 2.12 18.15 -28.89
CA ILE A 362 3.25 18.39 -27.97
C ILE A 362 4.34 17.32 -28.16
N LEU A 363 3.99 16.05 -28.37
CA LEU A 363 4.94 14.94 -28.59
C LEU A 363 5.81 15.08 -29.85
N LYS A 364 5.48 15.99 -30.77
CA LYS A 364 6.34 16.33 -31.91
C LYS A 364 7.60 17.09 -31.48
N ASP A 365 7.57 17.72 -30.31
CA ASP A 365 8.76 18.33 -29.70
C ASP A 365 9.67 17.22 -29.14
N THR A 366 10.87 17.12 -29.69
CA THR A 366 11.88 16.14 -29.25
C THR A 366 12.84 16.71 -28.20
N SER A 367 12.72 17.99 -27.86
CA SER A 367 13.51 18.59 -26.79
C SER A 367 13.10 18.03 -25.42
N ASN A 368 13.96 18.18 -24.43
CA ASN A 368 13.59 17.88 -23.05
C ASN A 368 12.78 19.07 -22.49
N TYR A 369 11.47 18.89 -22.34
CA TYR A 369 10.52 19.88 -21.83
C TYR A 369 9.66 19.33 -20.70
N ARG A 370 8.98 20.22 -19.97
CA ARG A 370 7.91 19.86 -19.03
C ARG A 370 6.55 20.44 -19.40
N VAL A 371 5.49 19.82 -18.91
CA VAL A 371 4.09 20.20 -19.14
C VAL A 371 3.40 20.53 -17.82
N TYR A 372 2.62 21.61 -17.80
CA TYR A 372 1.66 21.89 -16.74
C TYR A 372 0.27 21.55 -17.23
N ASP A 373 -0.34 20.52 -16.64
CA ASP A 373 -1.73 20.17 -16.90
C ASP A 373 -2.64 21.00 -16.00
N VAL A 374 -3.34 21.95 -16.61
CA VAL A 374 -4.16 22.94 -15.90
C VAL A 374 -5.36 22.28 -15.22
N GLN A 375 -6.01 21.33 -15.88
CA GLN A 375 -7.18 20.64 -15.35
C GLN A 375 -6.79 19.42 -14.51
N GLY A 376 -5.72 18.73 -14.92
CA GLY A 376 -5.23 17.49 -14.33
C GLY A 376 -4.00 17.65 -13.44
N LEU A 377 -3.81 18.79 -12.75
CA LEU A 377 -2.58 19.08 -11.98
C LEU A 377 -2.20 17.97 -10.99
N TYR A 378 -3.17 17.27 -10.41
CA TYR A 378 -2.96 16.16 -9.48
C TYR A 378 -3.26 14.77 -10.08
N SER A 379 -3.58 14.70 -11.38
CA SER A 379 -3.90 13.46 -12.09
C SER A 379 -2.65 12.73 -12.57
N ALA A 380 -2.69 11.40 -12.65
CA ALA A 380 -1.60 10.59 -13.20
C ALA A 380 -1.61 10.53 -14.75
N ARG A 381 -2.71 10.96 -15.38
CA ARG A 381 -2.96 10.78 -16.82
C ARG A 381 -1.86 11.38 -17.69
N SER A 382 -1.60 12.68 -17.51
CA SER A 382 -0.66 13.40 -18.39
C SER A 382 0.80 12.97 -18.17
N SER A 383 1.13 12.41 -17.00
CA SER A 383 2.44 11.81 -16.71
C SER A 383 2.73 10.56 -17.54
N TYR A 384 1.71 9.93 -18.14
CA TYR A 384 1.88 8.79 -19.04
C TYR A 384 2.52 9.19 -20.38
N PHE A 385 2.27 10.42 -20.84
CA PHE A 385 2.76 10.92 -22.13
C PHE A 385 3.87 11.97 -22.00
N HIS A 386 3.87 12.72 -20.89
CA HIS A 386 4.70 13.90 -20.74
C HIS A 386 5.41 13.95 -19.39
N LYS A 387 6.53 14.67 -19.34
CA LYS A 387 7.17 15.03 -18.07
C LYS A 387 6.36 16.15 -17.43
N THR A 388 5.40 15.82 -16.57
CA THR A 388 4.52 16.81 -15.95
C THR A 388 5.16 17.46 -14.72
N ILE A 389 4.92 18.76 -14.51
CA ILE A 389 5.29 19.43 -13.24
C ILE A 389 4.26 19.19 -12.12
N GLY A 390 3.10 18.62 -12.47
CA GLY A 390 2.13 18.08 -11.52
C GLY A 390 2.17 16.55 -11.46
N GLY A 391 1.08 15.97 -10.97
CA GLY A 391 0.80 14.55 -11.01
C GLY A 391 0.67 13.89 -9.63
N TYR A 392 0.05 12.71 -9.65
CA TYR A 392 -0.07 11.86 -8.46
C TYR A 392 1.15 10.96 -8.30
N HIS A 393 1.74 10.93 -7.11
CA HIS A 393 2.73 9.93 -6.72
C HIS A 393 2.63 9.64 -5.22
N ALA A 394 2.50 8.36 -4.86
CA ALA A 394 2.22 7.95 -3.47
C ALA A 394 3.38 8.21 -2.48
N ALA A 395 4.59 8.45 -2.98
CA ALA A 395 5.78 8.78 -2.20
C ALA A 395 6.56 9.93 -2.87
N LYS A 396 5.87 11.04 -3.14
CA LYS A 396 6.45 12.25 -3.76
C LYS A 396 7.53 12.85 -2.85
N LEU A 397 8.59 13.43 -3.43
CA LEU A 397 9.59 14.18 -2.68
C LEU A 397 8.92 15.33 -1.93
N THR A 398 9.20 15.47 -0.63
CA THR A 398 8.50 16.47 0.20
C THR A 398 8.72 17.88 -0.31
N ARG A 399 9.96 18.23 -0.65
CA ARG A 399 10.30 19.56 -1.19
C ARG A 399 9.54 19.89 -2.47
N TYR A 400 9.37 18.90 -3.33
CA TYR A 400 8.60 19.10 -4.55
C TYR A 400 7.10 19.23 -4.26
N ASN A 401 6.60 18.50 -3.26
CA ASN A 401 5.23 18.68 -2.77
C ASN A 401 5.04 20.08 -2.17
N ASP A 402 5.99 20.58 -1.39
CA ASP A 402 5.96 21.92 -0.82
C ASP A 402 5.94 22.99 -1.92
N LEU A 403 6.78 22.84 -2.96
CA LEU A 403 6.75 23.72 -4.12
C LEU A 403 5.41 23.64 -4.88
N LEU A 404 4.86 22.44 -5.02
CA LEU A 404 3.56 22.23 -5.67
C LEU A 404 2.45 22.96 -4.92
N ASP A 405 2.38 22.78 -3.59
CA ASP A 405 1.31 23.30 -2.75
C ASP A 405 1.44 24.81 -2.52
N ARG A 406 2.68 25.33 -2.36
CA ARG A 406 2.94 26.73 -1.99
C ARG A 406 3.07 27.66 -3.18
N GLN A 407 3.49 27.15 -4.35
CA GLN A 407 3.84 27.99 -5.51
C GLN A 407 3.11 27.57 -6.79
N ILE A 408 3.25 26.31 -7.22
CA ILE A 408 2.71 25.86 -8.52
C ILE A 408 1.18 25.91 -8.54
N SER A 409 0.52 25.46 -7.45
CA SER A 409 -0.95 25.46 -7.32
C SER A 409 -1.56 26.87 -7.37
N LYS A 410 -0.79 27.90 -7.02
CA LYS A 410 -1.19 29.32 -7.08
C LYS A 410 -0.94 29.95 -8.45
N GLY A 411 -0.38 29.21 -9.41
CA GLY A 411 -0.05 29.72 -10.74
C GLY A 411 1.16 30.66 -10.75
N ASN A 412 2.13 30.50 -9.83
CA ASN A 412 3.34 31.33 -9.84
C ASN A 412 4.18 31.05 -11.11
N MET A 413 4.11 31.97 -12.07
CA MET A 413 4.78 31.85 -13.37
C MET A 413 6.31 31.80 -13.26
N GLY A 414 6.94 32.50 -12.31
CA GLY A 414 8.38 32.42 -12.11
C GLY A 414 8.84 31.01 -11.75
N VAL A 415 8.08 30.34 -10.89
CA VAL A 415 8.33 28.93 -10.50
C VAL A 415 8.00 27.96 -11.63
N ILE A 416 6.91 28.16 -12.35
CA ILE A 416 6.54 27.33 -13.51
C ILE A 416 7.62 27.43 -14.62
N ASN A 417 8.13 28.64 -14.87
CA ASN A 417 9.13 28.92 -15.90
C ASN A 417 10.48 28.28 -15.59
N MET A 418 10.93 28.33 -14.32
CA MET A 418 12.22 27.75 -13.90
C MET A 418 12.23 26.22 -13.95
N LEU A 419 11.05 25.57 -13.96
CA LEU A 419 10.89 24.13 -14.17
C LEU A 419 10.90 23.74 -15.65
N ASN A 420 11.30 24.63 -16.56
CA ASN A 420 11.28 24.41 -18.00
C ASN A 420 9.91 23.94 -18.53
N THR A 421 8.85 24.54 -18.00
CA THR A 421 7.49 24.21 -18.42
C THR A 421 7.20 24.90 -19.74
N LYS A 422 7.29 24.16 -20.84
CA LYS A 422 7.16 24.70 -22.20
C LYS A 422 5.71 24.72 -22.70
N TYR A 423 4.86 23.89 -22.13
CA TYR A 423 3.47 23.74 -22.55
C TYR A 423 2.50 23.74 -21.37
N PHE A 424 1.42 24.48 -21.52
CA PHE A 424 0.21 24.40 -20.70
C PHE A 424 -0.79 23.52 -21.43
N LEU A 425 -1.22 22.43 -20.80
CA LEU A 425 -2.19 21.49 -21.35
C LEU A 425 -3.54 21.68 -20.64
N SER A 426 -4.63 21.75 -21.42
CA SER A 426 -6.00 21.89 -20.91
C SER A 426 -6.93 21.02 -21.76
N GLY A 427 -7.02 19.74 -21.42
CA GLY A 427 -7.80 18.75 -22.16
C GLY A 427 -7.29 18.56 -23.60
N GLU A 428 -8.10 18.97 -24.59
CA GLU A 428 -7.79 18.87 -26.02
C GLU A 428 -6.94 20.04 -26.56
N GLN A 429 -6.72 21.08 -25.75
CA GLN A 429 -5.98 22.27 -26.15
C GLN A 429 -4.66 22.39 -25.41
N TYR A 430 -3.70 23.04 -26.05
CA TYR A 430 -2.44 23.41 -25.41
C TYR A 430 -2.01 24.81 -25.81
N GLU A 431 -1.25 25.45 -24.92
CA GLU A 431 -0.61 26.73 -25.16
C GLU A 431 0.89 26.60 -24.91
N ARG A 432 1.70 27.21 -25.77
CA ARG A 432 3.14 27.26 -25.57
C ARG A 432 3.47 28.37 -24.59
N ASN A 433 4.24 28.06 -23.55
CA ASN A 433 4.78 29.03 -22.62
C ASN A 433 6.05 29.68 -23.22
N PRO A 434 6.03 30.96 -23.60
CA PRO A 434 7.22 31.65 -24.09
C PRO A 434 8.23 31.96 -22.97
N GLY A 435 7.81 31.93 -21.70
CA GLY A 435 8.63 32.26 -20.54
C GLY A 435 9.47 31.10 -19.99
N ALA A 436 9.41 29.90 -20.56
CA ALA A 436 10.19 28.76 -20.11
C ALA A 436 11.69 29.06 -20.16
N LEU A 437 12.40 28.89 -19.04
CA LEU A 437 13.82 29.27 -18.92
C LEU A 437 14.81 28.28 -19.57
N GLY A 438 14.30 27.13 -20.06
CA GLY A 438 15.14 26.06 -20.59
C GLY A 438 15.70 25.14 -19.49
N ASN A 439 16.53 24.17 -19.91
CA ASN A 439 17.05 23.14 -19.01
C ASN A 439 18.14 23.65 -18.05
N ALA A 440 18.77 24.77 -18.38
CA ALA A 440 19.73 25.45 -17.51
C ALA A 440 19.96 26.89 -17.98
N TRP A 441 20.31 27.79 -17.06
CA TRP A 441 20.61 29.20 -17.33
C TRP A 441 21.57 29.76 -16.28
N PHE A 442 22.18 30.91 -16.58
CA PHE A 442 22.98 31.67 -15.61
C PHE A 442 22.10 32.72 -14.91
N VAL A 443 22.35 32.91 -13.61
CA VAL A 443 21.75 33.99 -12.82
C VAL A 443 22.75 35.11 -12.56
N ASP A 444 22.25 36.34 -12.56
CA ASP A 444 23.03 37.55 -12.36
C ASP A 444 23.25 37.85 -10.88
N THR A 445 22.29 37.47 -10.04
CA THR A 445 22.30 37.70 -8.59
C THR A 445 21.93 36.44 -7.81
N ILE A 446 22.47 36.33 -6.59
CA ILE A 446 22.08 35.30 -5.64
C ILE A 446 21.90 35.90 -4.25
N SER A 447 20.78 35.58 -3.61
CA SER A 447 20.47 35.96 -2.24
C SER A 447 20.57 34.73 -1.34
N TYR A 448 21.34 34.83 -0.26
CA TYR A 448 21.47 33.77 0.73
C TYR A 448 20.60 34.08 1.96
N VAL A 449 19.68 33.17 2.28
CA VAL A 449 18.70 33.33 3.37
C VAL A 449 18.94 32.31 4.48
N ALA A 450 18.35 32.55 5.64
CA ALA A 450 18.63 31.78 6.86
C ALA A 450 18.05 30.36 6.86
N ASP A 451 16.87 30.18 6.26
CA ASP A 451 16.10 28.95 6.35
C ASP A 451 15.22 28.71 5.11
N ALA A 452 14.58 27.55 5.08
CA ALA A 452 13.79 27.09 3.95
C ALA A 452 12.45 27.84 3.82
N ASP A 453 11.89 28.34 4.93
CA ASP A 453 10.71 29.21 4.92
C ASP A 453 11.03 30.53 4.20
N SER A 454 12.18 31.13 4.50
CA SER A 454 12.68 32.33 3.82
C SER A 454 12.98 32.08 2.34
N GLU A 455 13.55 30.91 1.99
CA GLU A 455 13.73 30.53 0.58
C GLU A 455 12.39 30.44 -0.15
N MET A 456 11.40 29.76 0.45
CA MET A 456 10.08 29.57 -0.15
C MET A 456 9.32 30.89 -0.29
N ALA A 457 9.39 31.78 0.70
CA ALA A 457 8.77 33.09 0.66
C ALA A 457 9.40 34.01 -0.40
N ALA A 458 10.72 33.94 -0.60
CA ALA A 458 11.39 34.72 -1.63
C ALA A 458 10.87 34.39 -3.05
N LEU A 459 10.44 33.15 -3.30
CA LEU A 459 9.87 32.73 -4.58
C LEU A 459 8.58 33.47 -4.97
N ASP A 460 7.87 34.09 -4.02
CA ASP A 460 6.64 34.83 -4.29
C ASP A 460 6.85 36.03 -5.23
N SER A 461 8.07 36.58 -5.28
CA SER A 461 8.41 37.77 -6.08
C SER A 461 9.74 37.68 -6.83
N LEU A 462 10.48 36.58 -6.69
CA LEU A 462 11.78 36.38 -7.34
C LEU A 462 11.63 36.29 -8.87
N ASP A 463 12.38 37.11 -9.61
CA ASP A 463 12.62 36.88 -11.04
C ASP A 463 13.62 35.74 -11.22
N THR A 464 13.10 34.53 -11.41
CA THR A 464 13.90 33.31 -11.53
C THR A 464 14.80 33.28 -12.78
N ALA A 465 14.58 34.16 -13.76
CA ALA A 465 15.40 34.26 -14.96
C ALA A 465 16.76 34.92 -14.71
N THR A 466 16.84 35.81 -13.73
CA THR A 466 18.02 36.65 -13.46
C THR A 466 18.52 36.53 -12.02
N ALA A 467 17.71 36.01 -11.10
CA ALA A 467 18.05 35.89 -9.70
C ALA A 467 17.81 34.47 -9.16
N ALA A 468 18.61 34.10 -8.16
CA ALA A 468 18.44 32.89 -7.37
C ALA A 468 18.38 33.22 -5.87
N VAL A 469 17.67 32.38 -5.12
CA VAL A 469 17.72 32.37 -3.65
C VAL A 469 18.26 31.03 -3.17
N ALA A 470 19.06 31.00 -2.11
CA ALA A 470 19.59 29.76 -1.54
C ALA A 470 19.72 29.85 -0.01
N ASP A 471 19.60 28.71 0.67
CA ASP A 471 20.00 28.58 2.07
C ASP A 471 21.48 28.94 2.25
N ALA A 472 21.79 29.69 3.31
CA ALA A 472 23.13 30.16 3.65
C ALA A 472 24.19 29.06 3.68
N LYS A 473 23.82 27.80 3.96
CA LYS A 473 24.76 26.66 3.92
C LYS A 473 25.37 26.40 2.54
N PHE A 474 24.73 26.85 1.46
CA PHE A 474 25.25 26.72 0.10
C PHE A 474 26.19 27.85 -0.31
N ARG A 475 26.41 28.86 0.56
CA ARG A 475 27.25 30.02 0.23
C ARG A 475 28.69 29.65 -0.11
N GLU A 476 29.30 28.73 0.63
CA GLU A 476 30.66 28.26 0.36
C GLU A 476 30.75 27.47 -0.96
N ILE A 477 29.68 26.79 -1.34
CA ILE A 477 29.61 25.96 -2.56
C ILE A 477 29.41 26.84 -3.80
N LEU A 478 28.49 27.81 -3.73
CA LEU A 478 28.05 28.59 -4.89
C LEU A 478 28.77 29.93 -5.03
N GLY A 479 29.22 30.54 -3.92
CA GLY A 479 29.91 31.83 -3.93
C GLY A 479 29.01 33.00 -4.35
N ASN A 480 29.57 34.01 -5.02
CA ASN A 480 28.80 35.14 -5.53
C ASN A 480 28.39 34.90 -6.99
N ALA A 481 27.18 35.32 -7.35
CA ALA A 481 26.75 35.36 -8.73
C ALA A 481 27.55 36.42 -9.53
N ILE A 482 27.75 36.14 -10.81
CA ILE A 482 28.40 37.05 -11.75
C ILE A 482 27.41 37.25 -12.89
N PRO A 483 27.01 38.50 -13.21
CA PRO A 483 26.11 38.77 -14.32
C PRO A 483 26.61 38.17 -15.63
N LYS A 484 25.70 37.49 -16.35
CA LYS A 484 26.04 36.83 -17.62
C LYS A 484 26.53 37.85 -18.64
N ALA A 485 27.55 37.48 -19.42
CA ALA A 485 28.00 38.30 -20.52
C ALA A 485 27.17 38.03 -21.80
N GLN A 486 27.17 38.99 -22.72
CA GLN A 486 26.58 38.77 -24.03
C GLN A 486 27.30 37.62 -24.75
N GLY A 487 26.56 36.63 -25.22
CA GLY A 487 27.10 35.43 -25.87
C GLY A 487 27.41 34.26 -24.92
N ASP A 488 27.17 34.41 -23.63
CA ASP A 488 27.19 33.28 -22.69
C ASP A 488 26.04 32.31 -23.02
N THR A 489 26.34 31.02 -23.07
CA THR A 489 25.37 29.97 -23.42
C THR A 489 25.52 28.78 -22.49
N ILE A 490 24.40 28.18 -22.11
CA ILE A 490 24.33 26.90 -21.44
C ILE A 490 23.11 26.15 -21.97
N TYR A 491 23.29 24.91 -22.40
CA TYR A 491 22.20 24.08 -22.91
C TYR A 491 22.48 22.60 -22.69
N GLU A 492 21.41 21.82 -22.58
CA GLU A 492 21.48 20.38 -22.43
C GLU A 492 21.85 19.73 -23.78
N THR A 493 22.79 18.80 -23.74
CA THR A 493 23.26 18.03 -24.91
C THR A 493 22.74 16.59 -24.87
N SER A 494 22.50 16.03 -23.69
CA SER A 494 21.96 14.68 -23.51
C SER A 494 21.17 14.57 -22.21
N TYR A 495 20.06 13.83 -22.27
CA TYR A 495 19.20 13.55 -21.13
C TYR A 495 18.97 12.05 -20.97
N ALA A 496 19.20 11.55 -19.75
CA ALA A 496 18.69 10.29 -19.23
C ALA A 496 18.27 10.48 -17.76
N PRO A 497 17.31 9.70 -17.24
CA PRO A 497 16.83 9.87 -15.86
C PRO A 497 17.95 9.82 -14.79
N ASN A 498 19.03 9.10 -15.05
CA ASN A 498 20.19 8.96 -14.17
C ASN A 498 21.46 9.67 -14.68
N ALA A 499 21.43 10.36 -15.82
CA ALA A 499 22.61 11.02 -16.39
C ALA A 499 22.21 12.22 -17.27
N LEU A 500 22.80 13.38 -17.00
CA LEU A 500 22.52 14.63 -17.72
C LEU A 500 23.83 15.25 -18.18
N THR A 501 23.86 15.81 -19.38
CA THR A 501 25.07 16.47 -19.91
C THR A 501 24.71 17.82 -20.50
N TYR A 502 25.50 18.85 -20.18
CA TYR A 502 25.32 20.22 -20.61
C TYR A 502 26.61 20.77 -21.23
N SER A 503 26.47 21.56 -22.29
CA SER A 503 27.56 22.34 -22.85
C SER A 503 27.45 23.77 -22.35
N VAL A 504 28.57 24.33 -21.88
CA VAL A 504 28.65 25.70 -21.38
C VAL A 504 29.72 26.47 -22.12
N ASN A 505 29.43 27.74 -22.41
CA ASN A 505 30.39 28.74 -22.81
C ASN A 505 30.08 30.01 -22.02
N SER A 506 30.98 30.45 -21.14
CA SER A 506 30.82 31.70 -20.39
C SER A 506 32.10 32.51 -20.35
N ALA A 507 32.00 33.82 -20.60
CA ALA A 507 33.15 34.72 -20.58
C ALA A 507 33.72 34.94 -19.17
N LYS A 508 32.87 34.92 -18.15
CA LYS A 508 33.25 35.25 -16.76
C LYS A 508 32.99 34.11 -15.76
N GLY A 509 32.34 33.04 -16.21
CA GLY A 509 31.78 32.04 -15.31
C GLY A 509 30.59 32.61 -14.54
N GLY A 510 30.17 31.92 -13.48
CA GLY A 510 29.06 32.36 -12.64
C GLY A 510 28.31 31.19 -12.03
N ILE A 511 27.09 31.44 -11.59
CA ILE A 511 26.20 30.42 -11.03
C ILE A 511 25.25 29.97 -12.13
N ALA A 512 25.38 28.70 -12.52
CA ALA A 512 24.44 28.03 -13.41
C ALA A 512 23.36 27.34 -12.58
N VAL A 513 22.10 27.61 -12.90
CA VAL A 513 20.93 26.92 -12.36
C VAL A 513 20.48 25.89 -13.37
N PHE A 514 20.19 24.68 -12.90
CA PHE A 514 19.68 23.58 -13.71
C PHE A 514 18.24 23.32 -13.33
N SER A 515 17.38 23.17 -14.34
CA SER A 515 15.97 22.86 -14.17
C SER A 515 15.78 21.39 -13.74
N GLU A 516 16.45 20.98 -12.67
CA GLU A 516 16.51 19.61 -12.18
C GLU A 516 16.41 19.59 -10.67
N ILE A 517 15.58 18.68 -10.15
CA ILE A 517 15.27 18.63 -8.73
C ILE A 517 16.50 18.16 -7.95
N TYR A 518 16.89 18.96 -6.96
CA TYR A 518 17.95 18.67 -6.01
C TYR A 518 17.52 17.49 -5.13
N PHE A 519 18.41 16.52 -5.02
CA PHE A 519 18.24 15.36 -4.15
C PHE A 519 19.57 15.13 -3.40
N PRO A 520 19.54 14.95 -2.07
CA PRO A 520 20.72 15.15 -1.22
C PRO A 520 21.81 14.09 -1.36
N TRP A 521 21.52 12.95 -2.00
CA TRP A 521 22.48 11.85 -2.17
C TRP A 521 22.35 11.19 -3.54
N GLY A 522 23.34 10.39 -3.91
CA GLY A 522 23.36 9.61 -5.17
C GLY A 522 23.74 10.40 -6.42
N TRP A 523 23.45 11.71 -6.47
CA TRP A 523 23.89 12.59 -7.56
C TRP A 523 25.32 13.07 -7.36
N THR A 524 26.10 13.04 -8.43
CA THR A 524 27.44 13.61 -8.55
C THR A 524 27.47 14.53 -9.76
N ALA A 525 28.31 15.57 -9.71
CA ALA A 525 28.49 16.50 -10.82
C ALA A 525 29.98 16.65 -11.15
N THR A 526 30.30 16.78 -12.43
CA THR A 526 31.66 17.07 -12.90
C THR A 526 31.66 18.24 -13.88
N VAL A 527 32.70 19.07 -13.82
CA VAL A 527 33.04 20.07 -14.85
C VAL A 527 34.33 19.60 -15.52
N ASP A 528 34.28 19.28 -16.82
CA ASP A 528 35.39 18.69 -17.58
C ASP A 528 36.03 17.47 -16.91
N GLY A 529 35.17 16.58 -16.37
CA GLY A 529 35.58 15.36 -15.68
C GLY A 529 36.11 15.56 -14.26
N LYS A 530 36.24 16.80 -13.77
CA LYS A 530 36.61 17.09 -12.38
C LYS A 530 35.36 17.23 -11.52
N GLU A 531 35.30 16.47 -10.43
CA GLU A 531 34.16 16.50 -9.51
C GLU A 531 33.97 17.88 -8.88
N THR A 532 32.71 18.31 -8.80
CA THR A 532 32.30 19.57 -8.17
C THR A 532 31.12 19.33 -7.24
N GLN A 533 31.03 20.15 -6.19
CA GLN A 533 29.90 20.11 -5.25
C GLN A 533 28.64 20.71 -5.89
N ILE A 534 27.50 20.05 -5.64
CA ILE A 534 26.19 20.48 -6.12
C ILE A 534 25.56 21.40 -5.06
N GLY A 535 25.23 22.62 -5.44
CA GLY A 535 24.43 23.53 -4.62
C GLY A 535 22.93 23.39 -4.90
N ARG A 536 22.12 24.00 -4.04
CA ARG A 536 20.68 24.12 -4.23
C ARG A 536 20.27 25.59 -4.27
N VAL A 537 19.37 25.92 -5.18
CA VAL A 537 18.75 27.23 -5.28
C VAL A 537 17.24 27.09 -5.49
N ASN A 538 16.53 28.18 -5.26
CA ASN A 538 15.10 28.33 -5.47
C ASN A 538 14.32 27.17 -4.83
N TYR A 539 14.71 26.83 -3.61
CA TYR A 539 14.16 25.76 -2.78
C TYR A 539 14.36 24.32 -3.29
N THR A 540 14.37 24.08 -4.61
CA THR A 540 14.30 22.73 -5.20
C THR A 540 15.32 22.47 -6.30
N LEU A 541 15.92 23.48 -6.93
CA LEU A 541 16.73 23.29 -8.14
C LEU A 541 18.22 23.08 -7.81
N ARG A 542 18.91 22.32 -8.66
CA ARG A 542 20.38 22.18 -8.60
C ARG A 542 21.05 23.43 -9.14
N ALA A 543 22.20 23.78 -8.56
CA ALA A 543 23.07 24.83 -9.07
C ALA A 543 24.54 24.44 -8.97
N LEU A 544 25.36 24.97 -9.89
CA LEU A 544 26.81 24.83 -9.88
C LEU A 544 27.48 26.18 -10.08
N ARG A 545 28.63 26.35 -9.43
CA ARG A 545 29.55 27.43 -9.77
C ARG A 545 30.40 26.97 -10.96
N VAL A 546 30.22 27.62 -12.11
CA VAL A 546 30.91 27.26 -13.36
C VAL A 546 32.04 28.26 -13.61
N PRO A 547 33.27 27.79 -13.91
CA PRO A 547 34.38 28.67 -14.28
C PRO A 547 34.16 29.35 -15.64
N ALA A 548 34.97 30.37 -15.90
CA ALA A 548 35.02 31.02 -17.21
C ALA A 548 35.65 30.10 -18.25
N GLY A 549 35.09 30.07 -19.46
CA GLY A 549 35.53 29.25 -20.57
C GLY A 549 34.45 28.38 -21.15
N ARG A 550 34.89 27.38 -21.92
CA ARG A 550 34.04 26.33 -22.49
C ARG A 550 34.18 25.07 -21.65
N HIS A 551 33.06 24.52 -21.21
CA HIS A 551 33.04 23.39 -20.30
C HIS A 551 31.94 22.39 -20.64
N GLU A 552 32.21 21.12 -20.41
CA GLU A 552 31.19 20.08 -20.31
C GLU A 552 30.82 19.88 -18.84
N ILE A 553 29.52 19.93 -18.54
CA ILE A 553 28.98 19.59 -17.23
C ILE A 553 28.23 18.27 -17.33
N ARG A 554 28.54 17.34 -16.43
CA ARG A 554 27.86 16.03 -16.36
C ARG A 554 27.31 15.79 -14.97
N PHE A 555 26.03 15.47 -14.86
CA PHE A 555 25.42 14.90 -13.67
C PHE A 555 25.26 13.39 -13.84
N SER A 556 25.55 12.63 -12.79
CA SER A 556 25.36 11.18 -12.77
C SER A 556 24.74 10.73 -11.45
N PHE A 557 23.73 9.86 -11.51
CA PHE A 557 23.08 9.24 -10.36
C PHE A 557 23.50 7.77 -10.22
N ASP A 558 24.44 7.51 -9.31
CA ASP A 558 24.90 6.15 -8.96
C ASP A 558 25.05 6.02 -7.43
N PRO A 559 23.93 5.85 -6.69
CA PRO A 559 23.96 5.75 -5.24
C PRO A 559 24.66 4.46 -4.79
N LYS A 560 25.74 4.62 -4.02
CA LYS A 560 26.52 3.50 -3.45
C LYS A 560 25.66 2.50 -2.67
N SER A 561 24.59 2.96 -2.02
CA SER A 561 23.65 2.12 -1.26
C SER A 561 23.01 1.02 -2.10
N VAL A 562 22.61 1.32 -3.34
CA VAL A 562 21.97 0.35 -4.24
C VAL A 562 22.94 -0.79 -4.56
N ARG A 563 24.19 -0.47 -4.87
CA ARG A 563 25.22 -1.47 -5.17
C ARG A 563 25.52 -2.37 -3.97
N VAL A 564 25.70 -1.79 -2.79
CA VAL A 564 26.01 -2.53 -1.56
C VAL A 564 24.85 -3.46 -1.16
N THR A 565 23.64 -2.93 -1.13
CA THR A 565 22.44 -3.68 -0.71
C THR A 565 22.07 -4.78 -1.71
N ASN A 566 22.25 -4.54 -3.01
CA ASN A 566 22.06 -5.58 -4.02
C ASN A 566 23.05 -6.75 -3.82
N ASN A 567 24.32 -6.46 -3.53
CA ASN A 567 25.31 -7.51 -3.27
C ASN A 567 24.96 -8.35 -2.02
N ILE A 568 24.48 -7.70 -0.94
CA ILE A 568 24.02 -8.39 0.27
C ILE A 568 22.80 -9.28 -0.03
N SER A 569 21.85 -8.79 -0.84
CA SER A 569 20.68 -9.56 -1.26
C SER A 569 21.07 -10.80 -2.04
N ILE A 570 21.91 -10.65 -3.08
CA ILE A 570 22.40 -11.77 -3.90
C ILE A 570 23.12 -12.81 -3.04
N ALA A 571 24.00 -12.38 -2.14
CA ALA A 571 24.72 -13.29 -1.23
C ALA A 571 23.74 -14.07 -0.34
N SER A 572 22.76 -13.37 0.24
CA SER A 572 21.78 -13.97 1.16
C SER A 572 20.88 -14.98 0.45
N VAL A 573 20.36 -14.63 -0.73
CA VAL A 573 19.55 -15.52 -1.58
C VAL A 573 20.35 -16.75 -2.01
N SER A 574 21.61 -16.56 -2.40
CA SER A 574 22.50 -17.67 -2.76
C SER A 574 22.68 -18.65 -1.60
N VAL A 575 22.91 -18.15 -0.39
CA VAL A 575 23.02 -18.98 0.82
C VAL A 575 21.71 -19.73 1.09
N ILE A 576 20.55 -19.07 0.97
CA ILE A 576 19.24 -19.73 1.14
C ILE A 576 19.09 -20.89 0.16
N TYR A 577 19.36 -20.68 -1.13
CA TYR A 577 19.25 -21.75 -2.14
C TYR A 577 20.24 -22.89 -1.90
N ILE A 578 21.47 -22.59 -1.50
CA ILE A 578 22.46 -23.62 -1.14
C ILE A 578 21.95 -24.46 0.04
N LEU A 579 21.40 -23.82 1.09
CA LEU A 579 20.84 -24.53 2.25
C LEU A 579 19.64 -25.40 1.86
N CYS A 580 18.75 -24.92 0.99
CA CYS A 580 17.64 -25.70 0.46
C CYS A 580 18.13 -26.92 -0.35
N ALA A 581 19.12 -26.73 -1.23
CA ALA A 581 19.70 -27.81 -2.02
C ALA A 581 20.38 -28.87 -1.14
N ILE A 582 21.15 -28.44 -0.13
CA ILE A 582 21.76 -29.35 0.86
C ILE A 582 20.67 -30.13 1.60
N SER A 583 19.61 -29.47 2.06
CA SER A 583 18.49 -30.13 2.75
C SER A 583 17.83 -31.20 1.88
N LEU A 584 17.54 -30.88 0.61
CA LEU A 584 16.97 -31.84 -0.35
C LEU A 584 17.90 -33.02 -0.59
N LEU A 585 19.21 -32.79 -0.76
CA LEU A 585 20.20 -33.85 -0.91
C LEU A 585 20.25 -34.76 0.32
N LEU A 586 20.25 -34.20 1.53
CA LEU A 586 20.25 -34.95 2.78
C LEU A 586 18.97 -35.79 2.97
N LEU A 587 17.82 -35.32 2.48
CA LEU A 587 16.56 -36.08 2.50
C LEU A 587 16.53 -37.18 1.42
N ALA A 588 17.09 -36.93 0.25
CA ALA A 588 17.11 -37.87 -0.86
C ALA A 588 18.11 -39.02 -0.66
N LEU A 589 19.27 -38.76 -0.05
CA LEU A 589 20.35 -39.74 0.14
C LEU A 589 19.90 -41.04 0.87
N PRO A 590 19.16 -40.98 1.98
CA PRO A 590 18.62 -42.18 2.64
C PRO A 590 17.57 -42.92 1.80
N ALA A 591 16.72 -42.20 1.06
CA ALA A 591 15.69 -42.80 0.21
C ALA A 591 16.29 -43.52 -1.00
N ILE A 592 17.36 -42.97 -1.59
CA ILE A 592 18.13 -43.58 -2.68
C ILE A 592 18.89 -44.81 -2.18
N ARG A 593 19.50 -44.75 -0.98
CA ARG A 593 20.19 -45.90 -0.37
C ARG A 593 19.23 -47.05 -0.06
N LYS A 594 18.01 -46.77 0.43
CA LYS A 594 16.96 -47.78 0.67
C LYS A 594 16.34 -48.41 -0.59
N ARG A 595 16.55 -47.83 -1.78
CA ARG A 595 16.12 -48.43 -3.06
C ARG A 595 17.21 -49.29 -3.70
N LYS A 596 18.46 -49.16 -3.26
CA LYS A 596 19.63 -49.89 -3.81
C LYS A 596 20.10 -51.07 -2.95
N GLY A 597 19.58 -51.21 -1.74
CA GLY A 597 19.72 -52.40 -0.89
C GLY A 597 18.34 -52.90 -0.54
#